data_AF-A0A9R0R0Q0-F1
#
_entry.id   AF-A0A9R0R0Q0-F1
#
_cell.length_a   1.000
_cell.length_b   1.000
_cell.length_c   1.000
_cell.angle_alpha   90.00
_cell.angle_beta   90.00
_cell.angle_gamma   90.00
#
_symmetry.space_group_name_H-M   'P 1'
#
loop_
_entity.id
_entity.type
_entity.pdbx_description
1 polymer ?
#
loop_
_entity_poly.entity_id
_entity_poly.type
_entity_poly.pdbx_seq_one_letter_code
_entity_poly.pdbx_strand_id
1 'polypeptide(L)'
;MPCHIPDYPDAYAGWNALSSFGSYISIVGIHHFFVVVAITSRSGKNQKCAESPWVVEQNPTILEWLVQSPPAFHSFGELPVVKETKS
;
A
#
# COMPACT_ATOMS: atom_id res chain seq x y z
N MET A 1 -1.50 12.50 31.79
CA MET A 1 -2.40 13.37 31.02
C MET A 1 -3.74 12.67 30.82
N PRO A 2 -4.86 13.19 31.35
CA PRO A 2 -6.19 12.72 30.95
C PRO A 2 -6.44 12.99 29.46
N CYS A 3 -7.25 12.15 28.81
CA CYS A 3 -7.55 12.26 27.38
C CYS A 3 -8.49 13.46 27.10
N HIS A 4 -8.43 14.02 25.88
CA HIS A 4 -9.28 15.11 25.41
C HIS A 4 -9.21 16.41 26.22
N ILE A 5 -8.00 16.82 26.62
CA ILE A 5 -7.78 18.10 27.28
C ILE A 5 -7.05 19.05 26.33
N PRO A 6 -7.53 20.30 26.16
CA PRO A 6 -6.86 21.29 25.30
C PRO A 6 -5.53 21.79 25.90
N ASP A 7 -5.50 22.06 27.21
CA ASP A 7 -4.32 22.60 27.90
C ASP A 7 -3.81 21.67 29.00
N TYR A 8 -2.51 21.39 28.97
CA TYR A 8 -1.87 20.52 29.93
C TYR A 8 -0.99 21.31 30.91
N PRO A 9 -0.86 20.85 32.17
CA PRO A 9 0.06 21.48 33.12
C PRO A 9 1.51 21.34 32.66
N ASP A 10 2.36 22.27 33.09
CA ASP A 10 3.74 22.47 32.61
C ASP A 10 4.62 21.20 32.68
N ALA A 11 4.34 20.32 33.65
CA ALA A 11 5.00 19.02 33.78
C ALA A 11 4.92 18.12 32.51
N TYR A 12 3.95 18.34 31.63
CA TYR A 12 3.78 17.58 30.39
C TYR A 12 4.14 18.36 29.12
N ALA A 13 4.57 19.62 29.24
CA ALA A 13 4.85 20.48 28.09
C ALA A 13 5.95 19.90 27.17
N GLY A 14 6.99 19.29 27.74
CA GLY A 14 8.09 18.68 26.98
C GLY A 14 7.64 17.54 26.06
N TRP A 15 6.82 16.62 26.57
CA TRP A 15 6.30 15.50 25.77
C TRP A 15 5.31 15.97 24.70
N ASN A 16 4.51 17.01 25.00
CA ASN A 16 3.63 17.61 24.00
C ASN A 16 4.43 18.28 22.87
N ALA A 17 5.51 19.00 23.19
CA ALA A 17 6.39 19.60 22.20
C ALA A 17 7.05 18.55 21.29
N LEU A 18 7.56 17.44 21.86
CA LEU A 18 8.14 16.35 21.08
C LEU A 18 7.07 15.67 20.18
N SER A 19 5.87 15.46 20.71
CA SER A 19 4.77 14.84 19.96
C SER A 19 4.32 15.73 18.79
N SER A 20 4.27 17.05 19.03
CA SER A 20 3.98 18.05 18.00
C SER A 20 5.04 18.04 16.89
N PHE A 21 6.32 17.84 17.25
CA PHE A 21 7.39 17.72 16.27
C PHE A 21 7.21 16.50 15.35
N GLY A 22 6.73 15.37 15.88
CA GLY A 22 6.40 14.18 15.11
C GLY A 22 5.36 14.44 14.00
N SER A 23 4.39 15.32 14.26
CA SER A 23 3.37 15.70 13.27
C SER A 23 3.99 16.32 12.02
N TYR A 24 5.01 17.18 12.17
CA TYR A 24 5.71 17.77 11.01
C TYR A 24 6.41 16.70 10.16
N ILE A 25 7.01 15.68 10.79
CA ILE A 25 7.64 14.56 10.08
C ILE A 25 6.57 13.79 9.29
N SER A 26 5.41 13.54 9.88
CA SER A 26 4.29 12.88 9.19
C SER A 26 3.79 13.69 7.99
N ILE A 27 3.70 15.01 8.10
CA ILE A 27 3.31 15.89 6.98
C ILE A 27 4.31 15.76 5.82
N VAL A 28 5.62 15.77 6.11
CA VAL A 28 6.66 15.57 5.08
C VAL A 28 6.54 14.18 4.43
N GLY A 29 6.29 13.14 5.22
CA GLY A 29 6.06 11.79 4.71
C GLY A 29 4.85 11.68 3.77
N ILE A 30 3.73 12.30 4.14
CA ILE A 30 2.52 12.35 3.31
C ILE A 30 2.77 13.11 2.00
N HIS A 31 3.48 14.24 2.06
CA HIS A 31 3.86 14.97 0.85
C HIS A 31 4.70 14.10 -0.09
N HIS A 32 5.69 13.39 0.43
CA HIS A 32 6.50 12.47 -0.36
C HIS A 32 5.66 11.33 -0.97
N PHE A 33 4.72 10.76 -0.21
CA PHE A 33 3.77 9.76 -0.73
C PHE A 33 2.99 10.27 -1.94
N PHE A 34 2.43 11.48 -1.88
CA PHE A 34 1.71 12.06 -3.02
C PHE A 34 2.61 12.33 -4.23
N VAL A 35 3.86 12.72 -4.01
CA VAL A 35 4.85 12.86 -5.09
C VAL A 35 5.09 11.51 -5.77
N VAL A 36 5.28 10.43 -5.00
CA VAL A 36 5.45 9.08 -5.56
C VAL A 36 4.21 8.64 -6.34
N VAL A 37 3.00 8.86 -5.80
CA VAL A 37 1.75 8.54 -6.50
C VAL A 37 1.65 9.30 -7.83
N ALA A 38 1.95 10.61 -7.82
CA ALA A 38 1.92 11.44 -9.02
C ALA A 38 2.94 10.99 -10.07
N ILE A 39 4.16 10.62 -9.64
CA ILE A 39 5.19 10.08 -10.53
C ILE A 39 4.74 8.73 -11.09
N THR A 40 4.27 7.79 -10.26
CA THR A 40 3.84 6.46 -10.72
C THR A 40 2.67 6.54 -11.70
N SER A 41 1.71 7.44 -11.46
CA SER A 41 0.57 7.65 -12.37
C SER A 41 0.98 8.31 -13.69
N ARG A 42 1.97 9.22 -13.68
CA ARG A 42 2.44 9.93 -14.88
C ARG A 42 3.55 9.19 -15.64
N SER A 43 4.32 8.35 -14.96
CA SER A 43 5.44 7.57 -15.51
C SER A 43 4.96 6.38 -16.34
N GLY A 44 3.76 6.49 -16.94
CA GLY A 44 3.14 5.59 -17.90
C GLY A 44 3.93 5.45 -19.20
N LYS A 45 5.19 5.02 -19.10
CA LYS A 45 5.78 4.19 -20.14
C LYS A 45 4.89 2.95 -20.14
N ASN A 46 4.11 2.78 -21.21
CA ASN A 46 3.13 1.72 -21.45
C ASN A 46 3.70 0.28 -21.44
N GLN A 47 4.70 0.00 -20.61
CA GLN A 47 5.15 -1.32 -20.28
C GLN A 47 4.07 -1.90 -19.37
N LYS A 48 3.26 -2.79 -19.93
CA LYS A 48 2.40 -3.66 -19.13
C LYS A 48 3.28 -4.25 -18.04
N CYS A 49 2.84 -4.14 -16.79
CA CYS A 49 3.53 -4.83 -15.71
C CYS A 49 3.58 -6.31 -16.06
N ALA A 50 4.68 -6.99 -15.74
CA ALA A 50 4.75 -8.44 -15.89
C ALA A 50 3.56 -9.07 -15.14
N GLU A 51 3.08 -10.23 -15.62
CA GLU A 51 1.95 -10.95 -15.02
C GLU A 51 2.13 -11.14 -13.52
N SER A 52 3.37 -11.38 -13.09
CA SER A 52 3.79 -11.27 -11.69
C SER A 52 4.78 -10.11 -11.50
N PRO A 53 4.35 -8.95 -10.99
CA PRO A 53 5.25 -7.83 -10.68
C PRO A 53 6.12 -8.10 -9.44
N TRP A 54 5.67 -9.01 -8.58
CA TRP A 54 6.49 -9.59 -7.52
C TRP A 54 7.29 -10.71 -8.16
N VAL A 55 8.61 -10.55 -8.26
CA VAL A 55 9.59 -11.44 -8.93
C VAL A 55 9.66 -12.85 -8.29
N VAL A 56 8.64 -13.26 -7.53
CA VAL A 56 8.74 -14.38 -6.61
C VAL A 56 8.64 -15.72 -7.32
N GLU A 57 7.67 -15.99 -8.21
CA GLU A 57 7.60 -17.32 -8.84
C GLU A 57 6.76 -17.33 -10.13
N GLN A 58 7.02 -18.30 -11.02
CA GLN A 58 6.10 -18.67 -12.12
C GLN A 58 4.78 -19.28 -11.58
N ASN A 59 4.76 -19.66 -10.31
CA ASN A 59 3.60 -20.21 -9.61
C ASN A 59 3.28 -19.38 -8.36
N PRO A 60 2.49 -18.30 -8.50
CA PRO A 60 2.11 -17.47 -7.37
C PRO A 60 1.24 -18.25 -6.37
N THR A 61 1.45 -18.00 -5.08
CA THR A 61 0.63 -18.57 -4.00
C THR A 61 -0.83 -18.11 -4.07
N ILE A 62 -1.09 -16.96 -4.69
CA ILE A 62 -2.42 -16.32 -4.76
C ILE A 62 -2.81 -16.13 -6.23
N LEU A 63 -4.07 -16.43 -6.53
CA LEU A 63 -4.62 -16.45 -7.89
C LEU A 63 -4.59 -15.08 -8.60
N GLU A 64 -4.63 -13.98 -7.85
CA GLU A 64 -4.64 -12.62 -8.42
C GLU A 64 -3.38 -12.27 -9.23
N TRP A 65 -2.24 -12.90 -8.91
CA TRP A 65 -0.97 -12.70 -9.60
C TRP A 65 -0.78 -13.63 -10.80
N LEU A 66 -1.79 -14.43 -11.15
CA LEU A 66 -1.85 -15.17 -12.42
C LEU A 66 -2.42 -14.31 -13.56
N VAL A 67 -3.03 -13.17 -13.23
CA VAL A 67 -3.72 -12.31 -14.21
C VAL A 67 -2.82 -11.13 -14.57
N GLN A 68 -2.91 -10.69 -15.83
CA GLN A 68 -2.20 -9.52 -16.34
C GLN A 68 -2.60 -8.23 -15.60
N SER A 69 -1.67 -7.27 -15.56
CA SER A 69 -1.93 -5.92 -15.05
C SER A 69 -1.89 -4.89 -16.18
N PRO A 70 -2.97 -4.12 -16.44
CA PRO A 70 -4.28 -4.20 -15.79
C PRO A 70 -5.07 -5.45 -16.21
N PRO A 71 -5.96 -5.97 -15.34
CA PRO A 71 -6.76 -7.14 -15.67
C PRO A 71 -7.71 -6.85 -16.83
N ALA A 72 -7.99 -7.87 -17.62
CA ALA A 72 -9.04 -7.80 -18.64
C ALA A 72 -10.42 -7.65 -17.98
N PHE A 73 -11.41 -7.20 -18.76
CA PHE A 73 -12.80 -7.04 -18.27
C PHE A 73 -13.37 -8.35 -17.70
N HIS A 74 -13.01 -9.48 -18.31
CA HIS A 74 -13.17 -10.81 -17.75
C HIS A 74 -11.81 -11.32 -17.30
N SER A 75 -11.58 -11.33 -15.98
CA SER A 75 -10.27 -11.66 -15.40
C SER A 75 -9.78 -13.06 -15.77
N PHE A 76 -10.71 -14.02 -15.89
CA PHE A 76 -10.44 -15.37 -16.35
C PHE A 76 -11.38 -15.73 -17.51
N GLY A 77 -10.82 -16.19 -18.62
CA GLY A 77 -11.61 -16.78 -19.71
C GLY A 77 -12.17 -18.15 -19.33
N GLU A 78 -11.41 -18.92 -18.55
CA GLU A 78 -11.81 -20.22 -17.99
C GLU A 78 -11.49 -20.24 -16.49
N LEU A 79 -12.38 -20.86 -15.70
CA LEU A 79 -12.21 -20.92 -14.25
C LEU A 79 -11.03 -21.84 -13.86
N PRO A 80 -10.19 -21.44 -12.90
CA PRO A 80 -9.14 -22.30 -12.38
C PRO A 80 -9.72 -23.50 -11.64
N VAL A 81 -9.07 -24.66 -11.78
CA VAL A 81 -9.49 -25.92 -11.15
C VAL A 81 -8.57 -26.25 -9.98
N VAL A 82 -9.17 -26.58 -8.84
CA VAL A 82 -8.47 -27.11 -7.67
C VAL A 82 -8.60 -28.63 -7.67
N LYS A 83 -7.47 -29.34 -7.57
CA LYS A 83 -7.45 -30.80 -7.52
C LYS A 83 -7.68 -31.28 -6.09
N GLU A 84 -8.85 -31.84 -5.81
CA GLU A 84 -9.12 -32.55 -4.56
C GLU A 84 -8.47 -33.94 -4.58
N THR A 85 -7.67 -34.28 -3.57
CA THR A 85 -6.91 -35.55 -3.52
C THR A 85 -7.58 -36.67 -2.70
N LYS A 86 -8.78 -36.45 -2.15
CA LYS A 86 -9.52 -37.47 -1.40
C LYS A 86 -10.80 -37.86 -2.16
N SER A 87 -10.79 -39.08 -2.70
CA SER A 87 -11.98 -39.83 -3.11
C SER A 87 -12.11 -41.07 -2.23
#